data_AF-A0A2D6E211-F1
#
_entry.id   AF-A0A2D6E211-F1
#
_cell.length_a   1.000
_cell.length_b   1.000
_cell.length_c   1.000
_cell.angle_alpha   90.00
_cell.angle_beta   90.00
_cell.angle_gamma   90.00
#
_symmetry.space_group_name_H-M   'P 1'
#
loop_
_entity.id
_entity.type
_entity.pdbx_description
1 polymer ?
#
loop_
_entity_poly.entity_id
_entity_poly.type
_entity_poly.pdbx_seq_one_letter_code
_entity_poly.pdbx_strand_id
1 'polypeptide(L)'
;MNAYEIRLDILKMAQGLVSEKYYQKRDTLQAADDRAQNQWHESCRDTRSTMESSHAYVNGKTIEKLYPTSDEIIAQAEELYQFVADE
;
A
#
# COMPACT_ATOMS: atom_id res chain seq x y z
N MET A 1 -3.15 -21.11 27.43
CA MET A 1 -3.22 -20.44 26.12
C MET A 1 -3.19 -21.54 25.07
N ASN A 2 -4.19 -21.62 24.21
CA ASN A 2 -4.29 -22.68 23.21
C ASN A 2 -3.42 -22.33 21.99
N ALA A 3 -2.71 -23.31 21.41
CA ALA A 3 -1.87 -23.10 20.23
C ALA A 3 -2.66 -22.51 19.04
N TYR A 4 -3.96 -22.79 18.94
CA TYR A 4 -4.82 -22.20 17.92
C TYR A 4 -5.08 -20.70 18.14
N GLU A 5 -5.17 -20.24 19.39
CA GLU A 5 -5.39 -18.83 19.72
C GLU A 5 -4.15 -18.01 19.36
N ILE A 6 -2.96 -18.54 19.66
CA ILE A 6 -1.67 -17.91 19.30
C ILE A 6 -1.53 -17.81 17.77
N ARG A 7 -1.84 -18.88 17.03
CA ARG A 7 -1.81 -18.86 15.54
C ARG A 7 -2.74 -17.81 14.97
N LEU A 8 -3.96 -17.73 15.51
CA LEU A 8 -4.95 -16.78 15.04
C LEU A 8 -4.53 -15.33 15.34
N ASP A 9 -3.95 -15.07 16.50
CA ASP A 9 -3.48 -13.73 16.87
C ASP A 9 -2.29 -13.31 16.00
N ILE A 10 -1.35 -14.22 15.69
CA ILE A 10 -0.24 -13.94 14.77
C ILE A 10 -0.74 -13.63 13.36
N LEU A 11 -1.73 -14.38 12.86
CA LEU A 11 -2.34 -14.11 11.55
C LEU A 11 -3.05 -12.74 11.51
N LYS A 12 -3.75 -12.36 12.58
CA LYS A 12 -4.37 -11.02 12.69
C LYS A 12 -3.32 -9.91 12.72
N MET A 13 -2.22 -10.11 13.45
CA MET A 13 -1.11 -9.15 13.48
C MET A 13 -0.47 -9.00 12.10
N ALA A 14 -0.17 -10.13 11.42
CA ALA A 14 0.36 -10.13 10.07
C ALA A 14 -0.57 -9.41 9.09
N GLN A 15 -1.86 -9.70 9.13
CA GLN A 15 -2.87 -9.01 8.31
C GLN A 15 -2.85 -7.50 8.55
N GLY A 16 -2.76 -7.07 9.81
CA GLY A 16 -2.65 -5.65 10.18
C GLY A 16 -1.43 -4.98 9.57
N LEU A 17 -0.25 -5.58 9.72
CA LEU A 17 1.02 -5.03 9.21
C LEU A 17 1.04 -4.91 7.69
N VAL A 18 0.58 -5.96 6.98
CA VAL A 18 0.55 -5.93 5.50
C VAL A 18 -0.49 -4.92 5.01
N SER A 19 -1.66 -4.84 5.67
CA SER A 19 -2.68 -3.85 5.35
C SER A 19 -2.18 -2.42 5.55
N GLU A 20 -1.43 -2.15 6.63
CA GLU A 20 -0.85 -0.84 6.88
C GLU A 20 0.16 -0.44 5.80
N LYS A 21 1.08 -1.35 5.43
CA LYS A 21 2.02 -1.14 4.32
C LYS A 21 1.29 -0.81 3.01
N TYR A 22 0.18 -1.51 2.74
CA TYR A 22 -0.70 -1.21 1.59
C TYR A 22 -1.26 0.21 1.65
N TYR A 23 -1.89 0.61 2.76
CA TYR A 23 -2.50 1.94 2.88
C TYR A 23 -1.47 3.06 2.77
N GLN A 24 -0.30 2.92 3.41
CA GLN A 24 0.79 3.88 3.29
C GLN A 24 1.27 4.03 1.83
N LYS A 25 1.43 2.92 1.12
CA LYS A 25 1.86 2.94 -0.29
C LYS A 25 0.80 3.54 -1.20
N ARG A 26 -0.48 3.25 -0.95
CA ARG A 26 -1.59 3.89 -1.67
C ARG A 26 -1.59 5.40 -1.45
N ASP A 27 -1.47 5.85 -0.20
CA ASP A 27 -1.56 7.27 0.16
C ASP A 27 -0.38 8.07 -0.40
N THR A 28 0.82 7.50 -0.38
CA THR A 28 2.01 8.12 -0.99
C THR A 28 1.88 8.28 -2.50
N LEU A 29 1.33 7.27 -3.18
CA LEU A 29 1.05 7.32 -4.61
C LEU A 29 -0.03 8.36 -4.92
N GLN A 30 -1.13 8.39 -4.16
CA GLN A 30 -2.18 9.39 -4.31
C GLN A 30 -1.63 10.80 -4.14
N ALA A 31 -0.84 11.04 -3.10
CA ALA A 31 -0.22 12.34 -2.85
C ALA A 31 0.77 12.73 -3.96
N ALA A 32 1.44 11.78 -4.61
CA ALA A 32 2.32 12.07 -5.74
C ALA A 32 1.52 12.48 -6.99
N ASP A 33 0.40 11.81 -7.23
CA ASP A 33 -0.51 12.10 -8.32
C ASP A 33 -1.15 13.49 -8.17
N ASP A 34 -1.65 13.80 -6.96
CA ASP A 34 -2.20 15.12 -6.64
C ASP A 34 -1.17 16.23 -6.87
N ARG A 35 0.09 16.01 -6.50
CA ARG A 35 1.19 16.96 -6.77
C ARG A 35 1.43 17.16 -8.26
N ALA A 36 1.50 16.07 -9.03
CA ALA A 36 1.69 16.14 -10.49
C ALA A 36 0.52 16.86 -11.17
N GLN A 37 -0.71 16.58 -10.74
CA GLN A 37 -1.91 17.25 -11.23
C GLN A 37 -1.90 18.74 -10.91
N ASN A 38 -1.54 19.14 -9.69
CA ASN A 38 -1.45 20.55 -9.31
C ASN A 38 -0.39 21.29 -10.14
N GLN A 39 0.79 20.69 -10.33
CA GLN A 39 1.84 21.26 -11.20
C GLN A 39 1.36 21.42 -12.64
N TRP A 40 0.64 20.43 -13.17
CA TRP A 40 0.05 20.54 -14.50
C TRP A 40 -0.96 21.69 -14.58
N HIS A 41 -1.86 21.82 -13.60
CA HIS A 41 -2.83 22.93 -13.53
C HIS A 41 -2.15 24.30 -13.47
N GLU A 42 -1.09 24.44 -12.67
CA GLU A 42 -0.28 25.66 -12.59
C GLU A 42 0.40 25.96 -13.93
N SER A 43 1.00 24.95 -14.58
CA SER A 43 1.68 25.12 -15.87
C SER A 43 0.72 25.54 -17.00
N CYS A 44 -0.53 25.07 -16.97
CA CYS A 44 -1.54 25.42 -17.96
C CYS A 44 -2.11 26.83 -17.74
N ARG A 45 -2.02 27.36 -16.50
CA ARG A 45 -2.52 28.69 -16.14
C ARG A 45 -1.69 29.82 -16.76
N ASP A 46 -0.41 29.58 -17.01
CA ASP A 46 0.58 30.61 -17.41
C ASP A 46 0.85 30.68 -18.94
N THR A 47 -0.10 30.22 -19.76
CA THR A 47 -0.12 30.23 -21.24
C THR A 47 0.62 29.09 -21.98
N ARG A 48 -0.10 28.47 -22.92
CA ARG A 48 0.36 27.54 -23.99
C ARG A 48 1.23 26.36 -23.55
N SER A 49 0.81 25.65 -22.50
CA SER A 49 1.43 24.36 -22.16
C SER A 49 1.05 23.29 -23.20
N THR A 50 2.05 22.70 -23.87
CA THR A 50 1.93 21.44 -24.65
C THR A 50 2.05 20.20 -23.76
N MET A 51 2.09 20.38 -22.44
CA MET A 51 2.23 19.28 -21.49
C MET A 51 0.90 18.52 -21.46
N GLU A 52 0.94 17.26 -21.91
CA GLU A 52 -0.23 16.39 -21.84
C GLU A 52 -0.77 16.35 -20.42
N SER A 53 -2.10 16.31 -20.29
CA SER A 53 -2.76 16.13 -19.00
C SER A 53 -2.10 14.95 -18.29
N SER A 54 -1.61 15.20 -17.07
CA SER A 54 -1.04 14.16 -16.21
C SER A 54 -2.11 13.11 -15.98
N HIS A 55 -2.11 12.07 -16.83
CA HIS A 55 -2.99 10.92 -16.65
C HIS A 55 -2.61 10.29 -15.31
N ALA A 56 -3.57 10.30 -14.39
CA ALA A 56 -3.46 9.78 -13.04
C ALA A 56 -2.64 8.49 -12.98
N TYR A 57 -1.46 8.53 -12.34
CA TYR A 57 -0.61 7.36 -12.14
C TYR A 57 -1.27 6.33 -11.21
N VAL A 58 -2.28 6.76 -10.45
CA VAL A 58 -3.07 5.93 -9.55
C VAL A 58 -4.42 5.63 -10.19
N ASN A 59 -4.44 4.66 -11.09
CA ASN A 59 -5.69 4.08 -11.57
C ASN A 59 -6.10 2.88 -10.71
N GLY A 60 -7.37 2.47 -10.82
CA GLY A 60 -7.90 1.33 -10.04
C GLY A 60 -7.08 0.04 -10.19
N LYS A 61 -6.43 -0.19 -11.34
CA LYS A 61 -5.54 -1.35 -11.55
C LYS A 61 -4.21 -1.23 -10.80
N THR A 62 -3.69 -0.02 -10.62
CA THR A 62 -2.51 0.24 -9.78
C THR A 62 -2.83 -0.03 -8.32
N ILE A 63 -4.00 0.40 -7.85
CA ILE A 63 -4.45 0.17 -6.46
C ILE A 63 -4.74 -1.31 -6.21
N GLU A 64 -5.42 -1.99 -7.14
CA GLU A 64 -5.77 -3.42 -7.03
C GLU A 64 -4.53 -4.30 -6.90
N LYS A 65 -3.45 -3.98 -7.63
CA LYS A 65 -2.15 -4.69 -7.53
C LYS A 65 -1.41 -4.47 -6.20
N LEU A 66 -1.82 -3.50 -5.40
CA LEU A 66 -1.23 -3.24 -4.09
C LEU A 66 -1.98 -3.99 -2.98
N TYR A 67 -3.18 -4.53 -3.26
CA TYR A 67 -3.99 -5.19 -2.25
C TYR A 67 -3.25 -6.38 -1.66
N PRO A 68 -3.21 -6.54 -0.32
CA PRO A 68 -2.57 -7.66 0.32
C PRO A 68 -3.13 -8.99 -0.18
N THR A 69 -2.25 -9.86 -0.65
CA THR A 69 -2.57 -11.24 -1.00
C THR A 69 -2.54 -12.13 0.24
N SER A 70 -3.23 -13.27 0.17
CA SER A 70 -3.16 -14.27 1.25
C SER A 70 -1.72 -14.77 1.47
N ASP A 71 -0.93 -14.90 0.40
CA ASP A 71 0.45 -15.36 0.47
C ASP A 71 1.35 -14.36 1.22
N GLU A 72 1.17 -13.05 1.00
CA GLU A 72 1.91 -12.02 1.74
C GLU A 72 1.56 -12.01 3.23
N ILE A 73 0.29 -12.26 3.56
CA ILE A 73 -0.15 -12.36 4.96
C ILE A 73 0.46 -13.60 5.62
N ILE A 74 0.51 -14.74 4.91
CA ILE A 74 1.11 -15.98 5.43
C ILE A 74 2.61 -15.80 5.63
N ALA A 75 3.34 -15.24 4.66
CA ALA A 75 4.77 -14.97 4.78
C ALA A 75 5.07 -14.04 5.97
N GLN A 76 4.29 -12.96 6.14
CA GLN A 76 4.45 -12.06 7.28
C GLN A 76 4.13 -12.75 8.61
N ALA A 77 3.17 -13.68 8.62
CA ALA A 77 2.86 -14.47 9.80
C ALA A 77 3.97 -15.47 10.15
N GLU A 78 4.63 -16.08 9.16
CA GLU A 78 5.79 -16.96 9.35
C GLU A 78 6.97 -16.20 9.96
N GLU A 79 7.27 -14.99 9.48
CA GLU A 79 8.30 -14.12 10.08
C GLU A 79 8.00 -13.81 11.56
N LEU A 80 6.75 -13.45 11.87
CA LEU A 80 6.31 -13.20 13.25
C LEU A 80 6.40 -14.47 14.11
N TYR A 81 6.08 -15.63 13.54
CA TYR A 81 6.18 -16.92 14.21
C TYR A 81 7.62 -17.28 14.55
N GLN A 82 8.53 -17.05 13.61
CA GLN A 82 9.95 -17.34 13.77
C GLN A 82 10.57 -16.46 14.86
N PHE A 83 10.19 -15.18 14.93
CA PHE A 83 10.59 -14.29 16.01
C PHE A 83 10.13 -14.76 17.39
N VAL A 84 8.94 -15.35 17.49
CA VAL A 84 8.38 -15.87 18.76
C VAL A 84 8.99 -17.24 19.14
N ALA A 85 9.53 -18.00 18.18
CA ALA A 85 10.09 -19.33 18.42
C ALA A 85 11.58 -19.33 18.84
N ASP A 86 12.28 -18.21 18.62
CA ASP A 86 13.70 -18.02 18.98
C ASP A 86 13.89 -17.48 20.42
N GLU A 87 12.83 -17.39 21.22
CA GLU A 87 12.82 -16.97 22.64
C GLU A 87 12.51 -18.15 23.58
#